data_AF-A0A534YM80-F1
#
_entry.id   AF-A0A534YM80-F1
#
_cell.length_a   1.000
_cell.length_b   1.000
_cell.length_c   1.000
_cell.angle_alpha   90.00
_cell.angle_beta   90.00
_cell.angle_gamma   90.00
#
_symmetry.space_group_name_H-M   'P 1'
#
loop_
_entity.id
_entity.type
_entity.pdbx_description
1 polymer ?
#
loop_
_entity_poly.entity_id
_entity_poly.type
_entity_poly.pdbx_seq_one_letter_code
_entity_poly.pdbx_strand_id
1 'polypeptide(L)'
;MRIRSFLVLAACACATAAPPPAAESSSSREAPAARIVSVLELRSKLRDGPAIDAGYVADRLRAEVLSSGVDARVISRENMLVLLQAQGKQLADCEAECEVETGRRIGADLVVSGELVRVGDSLKASLRLHETRSGTLVAAVTAAGVTAEELDAHLADAVRQLLAPLGRSTSASVAKTGARAAQPFDAKAFAAGQPSSFDCESSARRLHESSPDQAWAALGACVERQGWSRGDFTSLERITGGFWDEDLTTRADAPRLIARIIAARGGDVEGDISLVQKSRVPLFTLSAALRQPDVYKGRWVLVRGALSGIRQDAGRPSAMVRETSLRATAREVQVGSTTRIEHSSSAKGQRDVETTRYGNARSSAQYSSSARSDYTRLNQKFENERVETGRLALGRLARADPFLEPEKDFLFLARFDGVNPSRDQEQPVALLSIAGYFQPSALLVQ
;
A
#
# COMPACT_ATOMS: atom_id res chain seq x y z
N MET A 1 70.15 -9.50 -47.56
CA MET A 1 71.62 -9.33 -47.58
C MET A 1 72.01 -8.45 -46.40
N ARG A 2 72.86 -8.99 -45.50
CA ARG A 2 73.65 -8.31 -44.45
C ARG A 2 72.94 -7.70 -43.23
N ILE A 3 72.86 -8.56 -42.22
CA ILE A 3 73.21 -8.32 -40.82
C ILE A 3 74.42 -7.37 -40.71
N ARG A 4 74.32 -6.34 -39.86
CA ARG A 4 75.46 -5.79 -39.10
C ARG A 4 75.00 -5.27 -37.75
N SER A 5 75.33 -6.05 -36.72
CA SER A 5 75.50 -5.59 -35.35
C SER A 5 76.61 -4.55 -35.26
N PHE A 6 76.41 -3.52 -34.43
CA PHE A 6 77.51 -2.87 -33.74
C PHE A 6 77.16 -2.69 -32.27
N LEU A 7 78.13 -3.10 -31.48
CA LEU A 7 78.20 -3.15 -30.04
C LEU A 7 78.52 -1.72 -29.51
N VAL A 8 78.32 -1.52 -28.19
CA VAL A 8 79.25 -0.83 -27.26
C VAL A 8 78.64 0.29 -26.39
N LEU A 9 78.86 0.06 -25.08
CA LEU A 9 78.99 0.91 -23.89
C LEU A 9 77.79 1.46 -23.09
N ALA A 10 77.88 1.14 -21.81
CA ALA A 10 77.13 1.61 -20.66
C ALA A 10 77.59 3.00 -20.19
N ALA A 11 76.66 3.76 -19.59
CA ALA A 11 76.96 4.72 -18.54
C ALA A 11 75.76 4.86 -17.58
N CYS A 12 76.12 4.88 -16.31
CA CYS A 12 75.32 4.97 -15.10
C CYS A 12 74.59 6.32 -14.97
N ALA A 13 73.36 6.36 -14.41
CA ALA A 13 73.00 7.24 -13.27
C ALA A 13 71.49 7.24 -12.95
N CYS A 14 71.25 7.27 -11.64
CA CYS A 14 70.05 7.32 -10.81
C CYS A 14 68.78 8.03 -11.33
N ALA A 15 67.66 7.32 -11.17
CA ALA A 15 66.41 7.69 -10.48
C ALA A 15 65.96 9.18 -10.46
N THR A 16 64.80 9.44 -11.07
CA THR A 16 63.58 9.92 -10.38
C THR A 16 62.37 9.70 -11.32
N ALA A 17 61.39 8.91 -10.87
CA ALA A 17 60.14 8.71 -11.59
C ALA A 17 59.27 9.98 -11.51
N ALA A 18 58.94 10.56 -12.65
CA ALA A 18 57.95 11.63 -12.78
C ALA A 18 56.53 11.03 -12.80
N PRO A 19 55.52 11.68 -12.19
CA PRO A 19 54.13 11.24 -12.29
C PRO A 19 53.54 11.59 -13.67
N PRO A 20 52.57 10.81 -14.20
CA PRO A 20 51.95 11.10 -15.49
C PRO A 20 51.04 12.34 -15.42
N PRO A 21 50.86 13.08 -16.53
CA PRO A 21 50.00 14.26 -16.58
C PRO A 21 48.52 13.85 -16.52
N ALA A 22 47.79 14.51 -15.62
CA ALA A 22 46.35 14.41 -15.52
C ALA A 22 45.68 14.97 -16.78
N ALA A 23 44.77 14.18 -17.35
CA ALA A 23 43.91 14.59 -18.44
C ALA A 23 42.93 15.69 -17.99
N GLU A 24 42.96 16.83 -18.68
CA GLU A 24 42.00 17.91 -18.53
C GLU A 24 40.70 17.53 -19.24
N SER A 25 39.63 17.30 -18.48
CA SER A 25 38.27 17.24 -18.97
C SER A 25 37.59 18.59 -18.72
N SER A 26 37.58 19.47 -19.72
CA SER A 26 36.85 20.73 -19.70
C SER A 26 35.35 20.50 -19.88
N SER A 27 34.62 20.38 -18.77
CA SER A 27 33.15 20.48 -18.75
C SER A 27 32.77 21.95 -18.71
N SER A 28 32.38 22.51 -19.85
CA SER A 28 31.72 23.82 -19.96
C SER A 28 30.51 23.86 -19.04
N ARG A 29 30.53 24.74 -18.05
CA ARG A 29 29.45 24.93 -17.07
C ARG A 29 28.37 25.79 -17.72
N GLU A 30 27.30 25.16 -18.20
CA GLU A 30 26.06 25.82 -18.61
C GLU A 30 25.55 26.71 -17.47
N ALA A 31 25.23 27.98 -17.75
CA ALA A 31 24.64 28.88 -16.78
C ALA A 31 23.26 28.36 -16.33
N PRO A 32 22.86 28.52 -15.06
CA PRO A 32 21.54 28.08 -14.61
C PRO A 32 20.46 28.86 -15.36
N ALA A 33 19.53 28.16 -16.00
CA ALA A 33 18.40 28.78 -16.68
C ALA A 33 17.52 29.54 -15.68
N ALA A 34 17.22 30.81 -15.97
CA ALA A 34 16.32 31.64 -15.18
C ALA A 34 14.95 30.95 -15.02
N ARG A 35 14.42 30.91 -13.79
CA ARG A 35 13.16 30.19 -13.49
C ARG A 35 11.96 30.96 -14.05
N ILE A 36 11.00 30.30 -14.65
CA ILE A 36 9.79 30.95 -15.15
C ILE A 36 8.73 30.98 -14.03
N VAL A 37 8.29 32.17 -13.64
CA VAL A 37 7.25 32.36 -12.61
C VAL A 37 5.97 32.86 -13.27
N SER A 38 4.84 32.24 -12.93
CA SER A 38 3.53 32.70 -13.35
C SER A 38 2.71 33.17 -12.15
N VAL A 39 2.03 34.30 -12.28
CA VAL A 39 1.06 34.78 -11.28
C VAL A 39 -0.33 34.66 -11.89
N LEU A 40 -1.13 33.73 -11.37
CA LEU A 40 -2.51 33.53 -11.80
C LEU A 40 -3.41 34.65 -11.29
N GLU A 41 -4.57 34.82 -11.92
CA GLU A 41 -5.60 35.71 -11.38
C GLU A 41 -6.06 35.23 -9.99
N LEU A 42 -6.28 36.18 -9.09
CA LEU A 42 -6.74 35.89 -7.75
C LEU A 42 -8.25 35.64 -7.74
N ARG A 43 -8.69 34.69 -6.91
CA ARG A 43 -10.13 34.48 -6.70
C ARG A 43 -10.66 35.52 -5.73
N SER A 44 -11.78 36.15 -6.05
CA SER A 44 -12.48 37.02 -5.11
C SER A 44 -13.64 36.28 -4.45
N LYS A 45 -13.59 36.13 -3.13
CA LYS A 45 -14.71 35.67 -2.29
C LYS A 45 -15.36 36.84 -1.53
N LEU A 46 -15.08 38.07 -1.93
CA LEU A 46 -15.69 39.27 -1.38
C LEU A 46 -17.15 39.32 -1.84
N ARG A 47 -18.10 39.23 -0.90
CA ARG A 47 -19.54 39.14 -1.20
C ARG A 47 -20.18 40.49 -1.54
N ASP A 48 -19.46 41.60 -1.40
CA ASP A 48 -19.90 42.95 -1.69
C ASP A 48 -18.76 43.73 -2.39
N GLY A 49 -19.03 44.38 -3.53
CA GLY A 49 -18.04 45.18 -4.26
C GLY A 49 -17.95 46.65 -3.80
N PRO A 50 -16.97 47.44 -4.29
CA PRO A 50 -15.55 47.11 -4.37
C PRO A 50 -14.85 47.53 -3.06
N ALA A 51 -13.92 46.73 -2.58
CA ALA A 51 -12.85 47.26 -1.71
C ALA A 51 -11.52 47.23 -2.46
N ILE A 52 -11.20 46.13 -3.13
CA ILE A 52 -10.01 46.02 -3.98
C ILE A 52 -10.29 45.04 -5.13
N ASP A 53 -9.86 45.36 -6.35
CA ASP A 53 -10.05 44.51 -7.53
C ASP A 53 -9.04 43.35 -7.55
N ALA A 54 -9.50 42.12 -7.82
CA ALA A 54 -8.64 40.93 -7.80
C ALA A 54 -7.62 40.92 -8.94
N GLY A 55 -7.97 41.51 -10.09
CA GLY A 55 -7.06 41.70 -11.21
C GLY A 55 -5.98 42.73 -10.88
N TYR A 56 -6.35 43.86 -10.28
CA TYR A 56 -5.42 44.86 -9.75
C TYR A 56 -4.41 44.24 -8.78
N VAL A 57 -4.87 43.43 -7.81
CA VAL A 57 -3.95 42.76 -6.86
C VAL A 57 -3.05 41.78 -7.61
N ALA A 58 -3.56 41.00 -8.57
CA ALA A 58 -2.73 40.08 -9.36
C ALA A 58 -1.65 40.83 -10.18
N ASP A 59 -1.99 41.98 -10.78
CA ASP A 59 -1.04 42.83 -11.50
C ASP A 59 0.00 43.45 -10.55
N ARG A 60 -0.42 43.85 -9.35
CA ARG A 60 0.50 44.31 -8.30
C ARG A 60 1.48 43.20 -7.90
N LEU A 61 1.00 41.97 -7.70
CA LEU A 61 1.85 40.82 -7.41
C LEU A 61 2.85 40.54 -8.54
N ARG A 62 2.44 40.62 -9.81
CA ARG A 62 3.34 40.47 -10.97
C ARG A 62 4.46 41.50 -10.95
N ALA A 63 4.13 42.76 -10.68
CA ALA A 63 5.10 43.85 -10.59
C ALA A 63 6.09 43.63 -9.42
N GLU A 64 5.61 43.21 -8.26
CA GLU A 64 6.45 42.92 -7.09
C GLU A 64 7.33 41.68 -7.27
N VAL A 65 6.84 40.65 -7.97
CA VAL A 65 7.66 39.49 -8.34
C VAL A 65 8.77 39.91 -9.30
N LEU A 66 8.47 40.76 -10.29
CA LEU A 66 9.44 41.28 -11.23
C LEU A 66 10.51 42.18 -10.55
N SER A 67 10.12 42.96 -9.53
CA SER A 67 11.02 43.83 -8.77
C SER A 67 11.79 43.12 -7.66
N SER A 68 11.46 41.86 -7.35
CA SER A 68 12.02 41.10 -6.22
C SER A 68 13.51 40.74 -6.35
N GLY A 69 14.12 40.92 -7.52
CA GLY A 69 15.52 40.62 -7.77
C GLY A 69 15.85 39.12 -7.84
N VAL A 70 14.85 38.24 -7.82
CA VAL A 70 15.01 36.82 -8.13
C VAL A 70 15.24 36.68 -9.63
N ASP A 71 16.17 35.80 -10.04
CA ASP A 71 16.42 35.46 -11.45
C ASP A 71 15.24 34.65 -12.02
N ALA A 72 14.14 35.36 -12.26
CA ALA A 72 12.86 34.82 -12.64
C ALA A 72 12.23 35.61 -13.79
N ARG A 73 11.72 34.91 -14.80
CA ARG A 73 10.94 35.49 -15.90
C ARG A 73 9.46 35.41 -15.54
N VAL A 74 8.79 36.55 -15.42
CA VAL A 74 7.36 36.60 -15.11
C VAL A 74 6.54 36.51 -16.39
N ILE A 75 5.58 35.58 -16.45
CA ILE A 75 4.61 35.51 -17.54
C ILE A 75 3.59 36.65 -17.38
N SER A 76 3.45 37.49 -18.40
CA SER A 76 2.46 38.58 -18.41
C SER A 76 1.03 38.07 -18.56
N ARG A 77 0.05 38.90 -18.18
CA ARG A 77 -1.37 38.53 -18.17
C ARG A 77 -1.86 38.16 -19.57
N GLU A 78 -1.51 38.96 -20.57
CA GLU A 78 -1.84 38.77 -21.97
C GLU A 78 -1.19 37.51 -22.55
N ASN A 79 0.09 37.23 -22.22
CA ASN A 79 0.75 36.00 -22.65
C ASN A 79 0.11 34.77 -22.04
N MET A 80 -0.30 34.84 -20.77
CA MET A 80 -1.04 33.75 -20.11
C MET A 80 -2.38 33.47 -20.80
N LEU A 81 -3.14 34.52 -21.15
CA LEU A 81 -4.41 34.38 -21.86
C LEU A 81 -4.23 33.73 -23.23
N VAL A 82 -3.21 34.13 -23.99
CA VAL A 82 -2.90 33.52 -25.30
C VAL A 82 -2.52 32.04 -25.15
N LEU A 83 -1.69 31.71 -24.15
CA LEU A 83 -1.26 30.32 -23.90
C LEU A 83 -2.42 29.40 -23.50
N LEU A 84 -3.38 29.91 -22.71
CA LEU A 84 -4.57 29.16 -22.30
C LEU A 84 -5.58 28.99 -23.44
N GLN A 85 -5.77 30.04 -24.26
CA GLN A 85 -6.63 29.98 -25.45
C GLN A 85 -6.10 28.99 -26.50
N ALA A 86 -4.78 28.91 -26.70
CA ALA A 86 -4.16 27.95 -27.61
C ALA A 86 -4.44 26.48 -27.22
N GLN A 87 -4.80 26.23 -25.95
CA GLN A 87 -5.15 24.91 -25.42
C GLN A 87 -6.67 24.69 -25.28
N GLY A 88 -7.48 25.61 -25.82
CA GLY A 88 -8.94 25.51 -25.82
C GLY A 88 -9.58 25.65 -24.43
N LYS A 89 -8.93 26.37 -23.50
CA LYS A 89 -9.42 26.59 -22.13
C LYS A 89 -9.65 28.07 -21.85
N GLN A 90 -10.68 28.39 -21.07
CA GLN A 90 -10.92 29.74 -20.55
C GLN A 90 -10.45 29.86 -19.10
N LEU A 91 -10.15 31.09 -18.66
CA LEU A 91 -9.66 31.38 -17.30
C LEU A 91 -10.62 30.89 -16.20
N ALA A 92 -11.92 30.83 -16.52
CA ALA A 92 -12.99 30.35 -15.65
C ALA A 92 -13.03 28.82 -15.49
N ASP A 93 -12.38 28.05 -16.38
CA ASP A 93 -12.37 26.58 -16.31
C ASP A 93 -11.38 26.03 -15.25
N CYS A 94 -10.60 26.92 -14.62
CA CYS A 94 -9.54 26.60 -13.67
C CYS A 94 -9.95 26.85 -12.20
N GLU A 95 -11.23 26.69 -11.87
CA GLU A 95 -11.70 26.81 -10.48
C GLU A 95 -11.43 25.53 -9.66
N ALA A 96 -10.47 25.67 -8.74
CA ALA A 96 -10.20 24.94 -7.49
C ALA A 96 -9.22 23.76 -7.45
N GLU A 97 -8.83 23.16 -8.56
CA GLU A 97 -7.91 21.99 -8.52
C GLU A 97 -6.78 22.02 -9.56
N CYS A 98 -6.51 23.17 -10.17
CA CYS A 98 -5.67 23.23 -11.37
C CYS A 98 -4.48 24.20 -11.30
N GLU A 99 -4.13 24.81 -10.16
CA GLU A 99 -3.08 25.85 -10.12
C GLU A 99 -1.72 25.31 -10.60
N VAL A 100 -1.32 24.12 -10.10
CA VAL A 100 -0.08 23.43 -10.47
C VAL A 100 -0.11 22.97 -11.93
N GLU A 101 -1.22 22.38 -12.37
CA GLU A 101 -1.41 21.87 -13.73
C GLU A 101 -1.48 23.00 -14.77
N THR A 102 -2.11 24.12 -14.42
CA THR A 102 -2.11 25.36 -15.20
C THR A 102 -0.69 25.90 -15.32
N GLY A 103 0.09 25.90 -14.23
CA GLY A 103 1.50 26.25 -14.23
C GLY A 103 2.33 25.38 -15.18
N ARG A 104 2.12 24.05 -15.18
CA ARG A 104 2.77 23.11 -16.12
C ARG A 104 2.43 23.42 -17.57
N ARG A 105 1.16 23.71 -17.85
CA ARG A 105 0.65 23.96 -19.21
C ARG A 105 1.19 25.24 -19.84
N ILE A 106 1.42 26.27 -19.03
CA ILE A 106 2.02 27.54 -19.49
C ILE A 106 3.55 27.54 -19.40
N GLY A 107 4.17 26.40 -19.05
CA GLY A 107 5.62 26.25 -18.98
C GLY A 107 6.26 27.05 -17.85
N ALA A 108 5.52 27.34 -16.78
CA ALA A 108 6.08 27.97 -15.59
C ALA A 108 6.74 26.92 -14.69
N ASP A 109 7.89 27.23 -14.12
CA ASP A 109 8.54 26.42 -13.09
C ASP A 109 7.87 26.62 -11.72
N LEU A 110 7.31 27.81 -11.52
CA LEU A 110 6.67 28.25 -10.29
C LEU A 110 5.36 28.96 -10.60
N VAL A 111 4.34 28.71 -9.78
CA VAL A 111 3.03 29.33 -9.92
C VAL A 111 2.57 29.98 -8.62
N VAL A 112 2.24 31.27 -8.68
CA VAL A 112 1.63 32.04 -7.61
C VAL A 112 0.12 32.06 -7.84
N SER A 113 -0.63 31.64 -6.84
CA SER A 113 -2.09 31.69 -6.81
C SER A 113 -2.58 32.28 -5.50
N GLY A 114 -3.86 32.66 -5.43
CA GLY A 114 -4.40 33.19 -4.19
C GLY A 114 -5.86 33.58 -4.26
N GLU A 115 -6.36 33.99 -3.10
CA GLU A 115 -7.75 34.40 -2.92
C GLU A 115 -7.86 35.63 -2.01
N LEU A 116 -8.86 36.46 -2.31
CA LEU A 116 -9.26 37.62 -1.53
C LEU A 116 -10.52 37.28 -0.73
N VAL A 117 -10.46 37.44 0.59
CA VAL A 117 -11.55 37.12 1.51
C VAL A 117 -11.69 38.26 2.53
N ARG A 118 -12.94 38.56 2.92
CA ARG A 118 -13.22 39.43 4.07
C ARG A 118 -13.38 38.57 5.32
N VAL A 119 -12.62 38.87 6.37
CA VAL A 119 -12.66 38.17 7.66
C VAL A 119 -12.86 39.20 8.76
N GLY A 120 -14.08 39.25 9.31
CA GLY A 120 -14.50 40.35 10.20
C GLY A 120 -14.44 41.67 9.43
N ASP A 121 -13.82 42.68 10.04
CA ASP A 121 -13.68 44.01 9.43
C ASP A 121 -12.46 44.13 8.49
N SER A 122 -11.58 43.12 8.45
CA SER A 122 -10.36 43.16 7.65
C SER A 122 -10.49 42.40 6.33
N LEU A 123 -9.86 42.94 5.29
CA LEU A 123 -9.57 42.27 4.04
C LEU A 123 -8.31 41.42 4.19
N LYS A 124 -8.33 40.21 3.64
CA LYS A 124 -7.19 39.29 3.63
C LYS A 124 -6.93 38.77 2.23
N ALA A 125 -5.66 38.78 1.83
CA ALA A 125 -5.17 38.14 0.62
C ALA A 125 -4.32 36.94 1.02
N SER A 126 -4.80 35.72 0.76
CA SER A 126 -4.06 34.49 1.00
C SER A 126 -3.37 34.06 -0.29
N LEU A 127 -2.04 34.12 -0.30
CA LEU A 127 -1.20 33.84 -1.46
C LEU A 127 -0.43 32.54 -1.24
N ARG A 128 -0.26 31.76 -2.32
CA ARG A 128 0.40 30.46 -2.32
C ARG A 128 1.35 30.37 -3.52
N LEU A 129 2.54 29.85 -3.30
CA LEU A 129 3.57 29.62 -4.32
C LEU A 129 3.80 28.12 -4.43
N HIS A 130 3.63 27.54 -5.61
CA HIS A 130 3.88 26.12 -5.86
C HIS A 130 5.01 25.92 -6.88
N GLU A 131 5.82 24.87 -6.68
CA GLU A 131 6.71 24.34 -7.73
C GLU A 131 5.87 23.44 -8.66
N THR A 132 5.84 23.77 -9.95
CA THR A 132 4.94 23.08 -10.90
C THR A 132 5.40 21.65 -11.17
N ARG A 133 6.71 21.39 -11.15
CA ARG A 133 7.26 20.04 -11.39
C ARG A 133 6.82 19.04 -10.33
N SER A 134 7.06 19.34 -9.05
CA SER A 134 6.76 18.45 -7.92
C SER A 134 5.34 18.61 -7.39
N GLY A 135 4.66 19.73 -7.69
CA GLY A 135 3.40 20.12 -7.07
C GLY A 135 3.54 20.63 -5.63
N THR A 136 4.77 20.80 -5.14
CA THR A 136 5.03 21.17 -3.74
C THR A 136 4.67 22.63 -3.49
N LEU A 137 3.97 22.90 -2.37
CA LEU A 137 3.78 24.25 -1.85
C LEU A 137 5.11 24.77 -1.28
N VAL A 138 5.71 25.74 -1.97
CA VAL A 138 6.99 26.37 -1.61
C VAL A 138 6.81 27.38 -0.49
N ALA A 139 5.75 28.19 -0.55
CA ALA A 139 5.43 29.18 0.47
C ALA A 139 3.94 29.53 0.43
N ALA A 140 3.40 29.92 1.58
CA ALA A 140 2.09 30.53 1.68
C ALA A 140 2.16 31.71 2.66
N VAL A 141 1.55 32.82 2.29
CA VAL A 141 1.53 34.05 3.09
C VAL A 141 0.13 34.62 3.09
N THR A 142 -0.22 35.38 4.13
CA THR A 142 -1.47 36.13 4.15
C THR A 142 -1.17 37.58 4.47
N ALA A 143 -1.53 38.47 3.54
CA ALA A 143 -1.58 39.90 3.80
C ALA A 143 -2.95 40.25 4.37
N ALA A 144 -3.01 41.20 5.30
CA ALA A 144 -4.26 41.68 5.87
C ALA A 144 -4.24 43.20 5.99
N GLY A 145 -5.37 43.85 5.75
CA GLY A 145 -5.57 45.28 5.96
C GLY A 145 -7.02 45.55 6.32
N VAL A 146 -7.28 46.56 7.15
CA VAL A 146 -8.65 47.00 7.46
C VAL A 146 -9.24 47.72 6.23
N THR A 147 -8.40 48.45 5.50
CA THR A 147 -8.74 49.08 4.21
C THR A 147 -8.02 48.44 3.02
N ALA A 148 -8.42 48.81 1.82
CA ALA A 148 -7.78 48.35 0.59
C ALA A 148 -6.35 48.87 0.44
N GLU A 149 -6.12 50.12 0.86
CA GLU A 149 -4.81 50.77 0.86
C GLU A 149 -3.86 50.12 1.86
N GLU A 150 -4.35 49.74 3.05
CA GLU A 150 -3.55 48.99 4.02
C GLU A 150 -3.19 47.59 3.50
N LEU A 151 -4.14 46.91 2.85
CA LEU A 151 -3.86 45.61 2.23
C LEU A 151 -2.82 45.76 1.11
N ASP A 152 -2.96 46.76 0.23
CA ASP A 152 -2.04 47.05 -0.87
C ASP A 152 -0.62 47.35 -0.36
N ALA A 153 -0.49 48.15 0.70
CA ALA A 153 0.79 48.44 1.33
C ALA A 153 1.48 47.17 1.87
N HIS A 154 0.71 46.20 2.38
CA HIS A 154 1.24 44.94 2.90
C HIS A 154 1.52 43.88 1.81
N LEU A 155 1.06 44.07 0.56
CA LEU A 155 1.30 43.12 -0.53
C LEU A 155 2.79 42.97 -0.86
N ALA A 156 3.55 44.08 -0.82
CA ALA A 156 4.97 44.04 -1.13
C ALA A 156 5.75 43.20 -0.11
N ASP A 157 5.44 43.32 1.18
CA ASP A 157 6.00 42.47 2.24
C ASP A 157 5.58 41.01 2.08
N ALA A 158 4.31 40.77 1.74
CA ALA A 158 3.81 39.42 1.49
C ALA A 158 4.54 38.77 0.30
N VAL A 159 4.76 39.49 -0.81
CA VAL A 159 5.53 38.96 -1.96
C VAL A 159 6.98 38.69 -1.58
N ARG A 160 7.63 39.58 -0.83
CA ARG A 160 8.99 39.34 -0.32
C ARG A 160 9.06 38.06 0.53
N GLN A 161 8.10 37.86 1.42
CA GLN A 161 8.02 36.64 2.24
C GLN A 161 7.72 35.39 1.40
N LEU A 162 6.85 35.52 0.39
CA LEU A 162 6.47 34.45 -0.52
C LEU A 162 7.66 33.99 -1.39
N LEU A 163 8.51 34.92 -1.83
CA LEU A 163 9.69 34.65 -2.67
C LEU A 163 10.98 34.41 -1.86
N ALA A 164 10.99 34.67 -0.55
CA ALA A 164 12.15 34.48 0.31
C ALA A 164 12.82 33.09 0.19
N PRO A 165 12.07 31.97 0.02
CA PRO A 165 12.68 30.65 -0.20
C PRO A 165 13.46 30.53 -1.52
N LEU A 166 13.18 31.37 -2.52
CA LEU A 166 13.83 31.34 -3.83
C LEU A 166 15.16 32.10 -3.87
N GLY A 167 15.31 33.13 -3.03
CA GLY A 167 16.51 33.98 -2.97
C GLY A 167 17.71 33.39 -2.21
N ARG A 168 17.54 32.27 -1.51
CA ARG A 168 18.61 31.60 -0.76
C ARG A 168 19.13 30.38 -1.50
N SER A 169 19.83 30.61 -2.61
CA SER A 169 20.70 29.59 -3.23
C SER A 169 22.14 30.08 -3.27
N THR A 170 22.76 30.18 -2.11
CA THR A 170 24.17 29.78 -1.87
C THR A 170 24.49 29.92 -0.38
N SER A 171 24.98 28.83 0.21
CA SER A 171 25.76 28.77 1.45
C SER A 171 25.13 29.32 2.76
N ALA A 172 24.66 28.38 3.58
CA ALA A 172 24.71 28.33 5.05
C ALA A 172 24.39 29.60 5.89
N SER A 173 23.41 29.48 6.79
CA SER A 173 23.67 29.27 8.22
C SER A 173 22.40 29.50 9.05
N VAL A 174 22.21 28.60 10.01
CA VAL A 174 21.10 28.49 10.94
C VAL A 174 21.15 29.63 11.95
N ALA A 175 20.13 30.49 11.95
CA ALA A 175 19.81 31.36 13.09
C ALA A 175 18.64 30.75 13.89
N LYS A 176 18.99 29.76 14.71
CA LYS A 176 18.52 29.53 16.09
C LYS A 176 17.14 30.13 16.48
N THR A 177 16.07 29.66 15.84
CA THR A 177 14.85 29.28 16.58
C THR A 177 14.76 27.78 16.41
N GLY A 178 14.73 27.04 17.53
CA GLY A 178 15.00 25.61 17.59
C GLY A 178 14.33 24.83 16.47
N ALA A 179 15.11 24.53 15.43
CA ALA A 179 14.82 23.48 14.49
C ALA A 179 14.85 22.18 15.29
N ARG A 180 13.72 21.79 15.85
CA ARG A 180 13.41 20.38 16.00
C ARG A 180 13.49 19.89 14.56
N ALA A 181 14.56 19.17 14.22
CA ALA A 181 14.65 18.43 12.97
C ALA A 181 13.25 17.88 12.69
N ALA A 182 12.69 18.13 11.50
CA ALA A 182 11.43 17.51 11.11
C ALA A 182 11.62 16.03 11.42
N GLN A 183 11.00 15.58 12.52
CA GLN A 183 11.32 14.26 13.05
C GLN A 183 10.90 13.31 11.92
N PRO A 184 11.75 12.35 11.54
CA PRO A 184 11.34 11.36 10.56
C PRO A 184 10.00 10.82 11.04
N PHE A 185 9.00 10.83 10.14
CA PHE A 185 7.65 10.43 10.50
C PHE A 185 7.71 9.05 11.14
N ASP A 186 7.42 8.99 12.43
CA ASP A 186 7.43 7.73 13.16
C ASP A 186 6.08 7.06 12.98
N ALA A 187 5.99 6.23 11.93
CA ALA A 187 4.78 5.49 11.61
C ALA A 187 4.34 4.58 12.77
N LYS A 188 5.27 4.03 13.55
CA LYS A 188 4.95 3.15 14.69
C LYS A 188 4.38 3.96 15.85
N ALA A 189 4.96 5.12 16.16
CA ALA A 189 4.40 6.03 17.16
C ALA A 189 3.04 6.59 16.71
N PHE A 190 2.89 6.91 15.43
CA PHE A 190 1.60 7.29 14.84
C PHE A 190 0.56 6.21 15.11
N ALA A 191 0.86 4.94 14.77
CA ALA A 191 -0.06 3.83 14.97
C ALA A 191 -0.33 3.57 16.45
N ALA A 192 0.68 3.69 17.32
CA ALA A 192 0.56 3.51 18.77
C ALA A 192 -0.40 4.52 19.41
N GLY A 193 -0.45 5.75 18.88
CA GLY A 193 -1.36 6.80 19.34
C GLY A 193 -2.83 6.60 18.96
N GLN A 194 -3.15 5.57 18.16
CA GLN A 194 -4.52 5.34 17.68
C GLN A 194 -5.29 4.38 18.60
N PRO A 195 -6.61 4.60 18.79
CA PRO A 195 -7.44 3.79 19.68
C PRO A 195 -7.85 2.43 19.09
N SER A 196 -7.99 2.33 17.76
CA SER A 196 -8.32 1.08 17.06
C SER A 196 -7.64 1.00 15.69
N SER A 197 -7.60 -0.21 15.12
CA SER A 197 -7.08 -0.46 13.77
C SER A 197 -7.84 0.35 12.71
N PHE A 198 -9.16 0.48 12.87
CA PHE A 198 -10.03 1.28 12.01
C PHE A 198 -9.73 2.78 12.11
N ASP A 199 -9.53 3.30 13.32
CA ASP A 199 -9.21 4.71 13.54
C ASP A 199 -7.82 5.03 12.99
N CYS A 200 -6.88 4.10 13.14
CA CYS A 200 -5.53 4.23 12.60
C CYS A 200 -5.54 4.40 11.09
N GLU A 201 -6.28 3.55 10.37
CA GLU A 201 -6.38 3.65 8.92
C GLU A 201 -7.15 4.90 8.48
N SER A 202 -8.22 5.27 9.19
CA SER A 202 -8.95 6.52 8.91
C SER A 202 -8.05 7.75 9.10
N SER A 203 -7.17 7.73 10.09
CA SER A 203 -6.16 8.77 10.31
C SER A 203 -5.09 8.76 9.22
N ALA A 204 -4.66 7.59 8.75
CA ALA A 204 -3.73 7.47 7.63
C ALA A 204 -4.32 8.05 6.33
N ARG A 205 -5.62 7.85 6.06
CA ARG A 205 -6.30 8.48 4.91
C ARG A 205 -6.27 10.00 4.97
N ARG A 206 -6.51 10.59 6.15
CA ARG A 206 -6.42 12.06 6.31
C ARG A 206 -5.00 12.56 6.09
N LEU A 207 -3.99 11.77 6.47
CA LEU A 207 -2.59 12.12 6.23
C LEU A 207 -2.24 12.10 4.73
N HIS A 208 -2.91 11.25 3.94
CA HIS A 208 -2.65 11.08 2.51
C HIS A 208 -2.83 12.38 1.71
N GLU A 209 -3.80 13.22 2.09
CA GLU A 209 -4.04 14.54 1.48
C GLU A 209 -2.82 15.47 1.56
N SER A 210 -2.04 15.34 2.64
CA SER A 210 -0.87 16.18 2.90
C SER A 210 0.47 15.52 2.55
N SER A 211 0.55 14.19 2.69
CA SER A 211 1.77 13.41 2.45
C SER A 211 1.42 11.95 2.16
N PRO A 212 1.32 11.56 0.87
CA PRO A 212 1.04 10.19 0.47
C PRO A 212 2.05 9.17 1.04
N ASP A 213 3.34 9.52 1.07
CA ASP A 213 4.38 8.62 1.59
C ASP A 213 4.29 8.38 3.10
N GLN A 214 4.01 9.42 3.88
CA GLN A 214 3.79 9.26 5.32
C GLN A 214 2.49 8.52 5.59
N ALA A 215 1.45 8.75 4.80
CA ALA A 215 0.18 8.05 4.90
C ALA A 215 0.32 6.55 4.60
N TRP A 216 1.10 6.18 3.58
CA TRP A 216 1.40 4.79 3.29
C TRP A 216 2.22 4.13 4.41
N ALA A 217 3.26 4.81 4.90
CA ALA A 217 4.03 4.33 6.03
C ALA A 217 3.14 4.14 7.29
N ALA A 218 2.23 5.08 7.53
CA ALA A 218 1.25 5.02 8.61
C ALA A 218 0.32 3.82 8.47
N LEU A 219 -0.23 3.59 7.27
CA LEU A 219 -1.06 2.43 6.96
C LEU A 219 -0.30 1.12 7.22
N GLY A 220 0.95 1.02 6.74
CA GLY A 220 1.82 -0.12 7.00
C GLY A 220 1.98 -0.38 8.50
N ALA A 221 2.22 0.67 9.30
CA ALA A 221 2.31 0.54 10.75
C ALA A 221 0.96 0.16 11.41
N CYS A 222 -0.17 0.63 10.90
CA CYS A 222 -1.50 0.21 11.35
C CYS A 222 -1.71 -1.30 11.17
N VAL A 223 -1.29 -1.83 10.02
CA VAL A 223 -1.41 -3.25 9.65
C VAL A 223 -0.40 -4.13 10.39
N GLU A 224 0.82 -3.63 10.62
CA GLU A 224 1.86 -4.38 11.34
C GLU A 224 1.62 -4.45 12.85
N ARG A 225 0.98 -3.41 13.44
CA ARG A 225 0.67 -3.38 14.87
C ARG A 225 -0.24 -4.54 15.26
N GLN A 226 0.23 -5.33 16.22
CA GLN A 226 -0.53 -6.40 16.86
C GLN A 226 -1.17 -5.90 18.16
N GLY A 227 -2.19 -6.62 18.64
CA GLY A 227 -2.76 -6.36 19.97
C GLY A 227 -3.67 -5.14 20.02
N TRP A 228 -4.35 -4.82 18.92
CA TRP A 228 -5.44 -3.85 18.91
C TRP A 228 -6.57 -4.31 19.83
N SER A 229 -7.26 -3.36 20.46
CA SER A 229 -8.37 -3.62 21.40
C SER A 229 -9.52 -4.43 20.81
N ARG A 230 -9.71 -4.37 19.49
CA ARG A 230 -10.76 -5.08 18.74
C ARG A 230 -10.23 -6.19 17.83
N GLY A 231 -9.02 -6.68 18.08
CA GLY A 231 -8.35 -7.67 17.24
C GLY A 231 -7.53 -7.03 16.12
N ASP A 232 -6.63 -7.84 15.54
CA ASP A 232 -5.67 -7.40 14.52
C ASP A 232 -6.35 -6.80 13.27
N PHE A 233 -5.55 -6.14 12.42
CA PHE A 233 -6.07 -5.48 11.22
C PHE A 233 -6.56 -6.51 10.18
N THR A 234 -7.88 -6.60 9.98
CA THR A 234 -8.52 -7.57 9.07
C THR A 234 -9.40 -6.94 7.98
N SER A 235 -9.46 -5.61 7.90
CA SER A 235 -10.35 -4.86 7.00
C SER A 235 -9.85 -4.78 5.55
N LEU A 236 -9.71 -5.92 4.87
CA LEU A 236 -9.19 -6.00 3.49
C LEU A 236 -10.05 -5.22 2.47
N GLU A 237 -11.38 -5.32 2.57
CA GLU A 237 -12.31 -4.61 1.68
C GLU A 237 -12.16 -3.09 1.75
N ARG A 238 -11.80 -2.57 2.93
CA ARG A 238 -11.57 -1.13 3.11
C ARG A 238 -10.32 -0.68 2.36
N ILE A 239 -9.28 -1.51 2.39
CA ILE A 239 -8.01 -1.24 1.69
C ILE A 239 -8.22 -1.37 0.17
N THR A 240 -8.94 -2.39 -0.25
CA THR A 240 -9.26 -2.69 -1.67
C THR A 240 -10.55 -2.02 -2.16
N GLY A 241 -10.95 -0.93 -1.51
CA GLY A 241 -12.21 -0.23 -1.74
C GLY A 241 -12.10 1.03 -2.61
N GLY A 242 -11.01 1.20 -3.35
CA GLY A 242 -10.80 2.33 -4.28
C GLY A 242 -9.78 3.37 -3.82
N PHE A 243 -9.77 3.75 -2.54
CA PHE A 243 -8.94 4.86 -2.06
C PHE A 243 -7.43 4.59 -2.16
N TRP A 244 -7.00 3.38 -1.80
CA TRP A 244 -5.58 3.00 -1.82
C TRP A 244 -5.18 2.34 -3.15
N ASP A 245 -6.05 2.29 -4.16
CA ASP A 245 -5.81 1.51 -5.37
C ASP A 245 -4.57 1.98 -6.15
N GLU A 246 -4.32 3.29 -6.19
CA GLU A 246 -3.11 3.84 -6.80
C GLU A 246 -1.84 3.41 -6.04
N ASP A 247 -1.82 3.54 -4.70
CA ASP A 247 -0.69 3.08 -3.89
C ASP A 247 -0.48 1.57 -3.99
N LEU A 248 -1.56 0.80 -3.96
CA LEU A 248 -1.52 -0.66 -4.03
C LEU A 248 -0.97 -1.18 -5.37
N THR A 249 -1.13 -0.41 -6.45
CA THR A 249 -0.65 -0.79 -7.78
C THR A 249 0.75 -0.25 -8.07
N THR A 250 1.15 0.87 -7.47
CA THR A 250 2.42 1.55 -7.73
C THR A 250 3.53 1.16 -6.76
N ARG A 251 3.20 0.91 -5.48
CA ARG A 251 4.20 0.67 -4.42
C ARG A 251 4.66 -0.79 -4.37
N ALA A 252 5.98 -0.97 -4.25
CA ALA A 252 6.62 -2.29 -4.31
C ALA A 252 6.32 -3.18 -3.09
N ASP A 253 5.98 -2.60 -1.95
CA ASP A 253 5.68 -3.25 -0.68
C ASP A 253 4.18 -3.55 -0.49
N ALA A 254 3.31 -3.06 -1.37
CA ALA A 254 1.88 -3.33 -1.35
C ALA A 254 1.52 -4.84 -1.27
N PRO A 255 2.16 -5.75 -2.04
CA PRO A 255 1.89 -7.19 -1.92
C PRO A 255 2.19 -7.74 -0.52
N ARG A 256 3.21 -7.19 0.16
CA ARG A 256 3.57 -7.58 1.53
C ARG A 256 2.52 -7.09 2.54
N LEU A 257 2.05 -5.86 2.38
CA LEU A 257 0.98 -5.30 3.20
C LEU A 257 -0.31 -6.12 3.05
N ILE A 258 -0.73 -6.43 1.83
CA ILE A 258 -1.90 -7.27 1.56
C ILE A 258 -1.73 -8.68 2.14
N ALA A 259 -0.58 -9.31 1.93
CA ALA A 259 -0.29 -10.63 2.50
C ALA A 259 -0.40 -10.64 4.04
N ARG A 260 0.05 -9.58 4.71
CA ARG A 260 -0.08 -9.43 6.17
C ARG A 260 -1.55 -9.37 6.61
N ILE A 261 -2.40 -8.63 5.89
CA ILE A 261 -3.84 -8.54 6.18
C ILE A 261 -4.51 -9.90 5.97
N ILE A 262 -4.21 -10.58 4.87
CA ILE A 262 -4.77 -11.92 4.57
C ILE A 262 -4.34 -12.92 5.64
N ALA A 263 -3.09 -12.86 6.12
CA ALA A 263 -2.64 -13.69 7.24
C ALA A 263 -3.43 -13.39 8.53
N ALA A 264 -3.67 -12.12 8.85
CA ALA A 264 -4.47 -11.72 10.01
C ALA A 264 -5.93 -12.19 9.91
N ARG A 265 -6.47 -12.32 8.69
CA ARG A 265 -7.81 -12.88 8.39
C ARG A 265 -7.86 -14.41 8.44
N GLY A 266 -6.76 -15.06 8.78
CA GLY A 266 -6.66 -16.51 8.87
C GLY A 266 -6.22 -17.19 7.57
N GLY A 267 -5.85 -16.43 6.54
CA GLY A 267 -5.14 -16.92 5.36
C GLY A 267 -6.01 -17.54 4.27
N ASP A 268 -7.24 -17.08 4.04
CA ASP A 268 -8.04 -17.54 2.89
C ASP A 268 -7.55 -16.91 1.58
N VAL A 269 -6.57 -17.56 0.95
CA VAL A 269 -5.94 -17.05 -0.28
C VAL A 269 -6.89 -17.05 -1.47
N GLU A 270 -7.75 -18.06 -1.62
CA GLU A 270 -8.65 -18.16 -2.77
C GLU A 270 -9.78 -17.13 -2.67
N GLY A 271 -10.35 -16.94 -1.47
CA GLY A 271 -11.38 -15.92 -1.23
C GLY A 271 -10.83 -14.49 -1.29
N ASP A 272 -9.77 -14.19 -0.52
CA ASP A 272 -9.30 -12.82 -0.36
C ASP A 272 -8.61 -12.25 -1.61
N ILE A 273 -7.93 -13.08 -2.43
CA ILE A 273 -7.30 -12.59 -3.67
C ILE A 273 -8.35 -12.07 -4.66
N SER A 274 -9.56 -12.61 -4.65
CA SER A 274 -10.65 -12.13 -5.51
C SER A 274 -11.04 -10.67 -5.18
N LEU A 275 -10.86 -10.23 -3.93
CA LEU A 275 -11.06 -8.83 -3.54
C LEU A 275 -9.87 -7.96 -4.00
N VAL A 276 -8.66 -8.45 -3.78
CA VAL A 276 -7.40 -7.77 -4.16
C VAL A 276 -7.32 -7.51 -5.67
N GLN A 277 -7.82 -8.44 -6.48
CA GLN A 277 -7.83 -8.30 -7.94
C GLN A 277 -8.80 -7.21 -8.44
N LYS A 278 -9.83 -6.84 -7.67
CA LYS A 278 -10.73 -5.72 -8.04
C LYS A 278 -9.97 -4.39 -8.09
N SER A 279 -9.05 -4.18 -7.14
CA SER A 279 -8.12 -3.05 -7.10
C SER A 279 -6.91 -3.20 -8.04
N ARG A 280 -6.90 -4.21 -8.93
CA ARG A 280 -5.84 -4.48 -9.91
C ARG A 280 -4.43 -4.68 -9.33
N VAL A 281 -4.32 -5.05 -8.06
CA VAL A 281 -3.03 -5.35 -7.43
C VAL A 281 -2.44 -6.62 -8.07
N PRO A 282 -1.16 -6.61 -8.50
CA PRO A 282 -0.57 -7.73 -9.23
C PRO A 282 -0.15 -8.90 -8.31
N LEU A 283 -1.10 -9.46 -7.57
CA LEU A 283 -0.95 -10.58 -6.64
C LEU A 283 -1.86 -11.75 -7.05
N PHE A 284 -1.31 -12.96 -7.15
CA PHE A 284 -1.99 -14.11 -7.77
C PHE A 284 -1.93 -15.38 -6.91
N THR A 285 -2.82 -16.33 -7.17
CA THR A 285 -2.82 -17.66 -6.53
C THR A 285 -1.81 -18.59 -7.20
N LEU A 286 -1.32 -19.59 -6.47
CA LEU A 286 -0.46 -20.63 -7.06
C LEU A 286 -1.16 -21.42 -8.17
N SER A 287 -2.45 -21.71 -7.98
CA SER A 287 -3.31 -22.37 -8.97
C SER A 287 -3.39 -21.60 -10.31
N ALA A 288 -3.46 -20.26 -10.27
CA ALA A 288 -3.44 -19.46 -11.50
C ALA A 288 -2.07 -19.52 -12.18
N ALA A 289 -0.99 -19.41 -11.40
CA ALA A 289 0.38 -19.45 -11.90
C ALA A 289 0.73 -20.78 -12.57
N LEU A 290 0.33 -21.90 -11.98
CA LEU A 290 0.56 -23.24 -12.55
C LEU A 290 -0.24 -23.50 -13.83
N ARG A 291 -1.41 -22.87 -13.99
CA ARG A 291 -2.23 -23.00 -15.21
C ARG A 291 -1.63 -22.26 -16.40
N GLN A 292 -0.95 -21.14 -16.17
CA GLN A 292 -0.32 -20.34 -17.23
C GLN A 292 1.09 -19.87 -16.82
N PRO A 293 2.07 -20.79 -16.72
CA PRO A 293 3.36 -20.46 -16.11
C PRO A 293 4.10 -19.30 -16.77
N ASP A 294 4.04 -19.21 -18.11
CA ASP A 294 4.73 -18.16 -18.86
C ASP A 294 4.14 -16.76 -18.59
N VAL A 295 2.83 -16.65 -18.34
CA VAL A 295 2.14 -15.38 -18.07
C VAL A 295 2.46 -14.87 -16.66
N TYR A 296 2.61 -15.78 -15.71
CA TYR A 296 2.80 -15.47 -14.30
C TYR A 296 4.28 -15.46 -13.86
N LYS A 297 5.21 -15.81 -14.74
CA LYS A 297 6.64 -15.76 -14.46
C LYS A 297 7.07 -14.35 -14.02
N GLY A 298 7.78 -14.29 -12.90
CA GLY A 298 8.20 -13.05 -12.26
C GLY A 298 7.09 -12.29 -11.52
N ARG A 299 5.83 -12.74 -11.52
CA ARG A 299 4.74 -12.07 -10.78
C ARG A 299 4.69 -12.52 -9.32
N TRP A 300 4.04 -11.72 -8.49
CA TRP A 300 3.81 -12.06 -7.09
C TRP A 300 2.74 -13.13 -6.96
N VAL A 301 3.06 -14.19 -6.23
CA VAL A 301 2.11 -15.22 -5.82
C VAL A 301 2.04 -15.29 -4.31
N LEU A 302 0.83 -15.49 -3.81
CA LEU A 302 0.56 -15.78 -2.41
C LEU A 302 0.20 -17.24 -2.29
N VAL A 303 0.85 -17.94 -1.36
CA VAL A 303 0.67 -19.38 -1.17
C VAL A 303 0.47 -19.63 0.31
N ARG A 304 -0.68 -20.19 0.67
CA ARG A 304 -0.84 -20.80 1.99
C ARG A 304 -0.38 -22.25 1.89
N GLY A 305 0.47 -22.69 2.80
CA GLY A 305 0.89 -24.07 2.79
C GLY A 305 1.65 -24.51 4.02
N ALA A 306 1.64 -25.82 4.24
CA ALA A 306 2.40 -26.48 5.26
C ALA A 306 3.85 -26.69 4.79
N LEU A 307 4.80 -26.37 5.66
CA LEU A 307 6.22 -26.59 5.38
C LEU A 307 6.57 -28.06 5.60
N SER A 308 6.87 -28.80 4.53
CA SER A 308 7.28 -30.22 4.66
C SER A 308 8.75 -30.37 5.08
N GLY A 309 9.57 -29.33 4.87
CA GLY A 309 10.96 -29.31 5.30
C GLY A 309 11.81 -28.31 4.52
N ILE A 310 13.00 -28.04 5.04
CA ILE A 310 13.99 -27.16 4.42
C ILE A 310 15.17 -28.02 3.97
N ARG A 311 15.54 -27.91 2.69
CA ARG A 311 16.71 -28.58 2.10
C ARG A 311 17.69 -27.54 1.59
N GLN A 312 18.94 -27.92 1.38
CA GLN A 312 19.87 -27.10 0.61
C GLN A 312 19.80 -27.52 -0.86
N ASP A 313 19.47 -26.58 -1.73
CA ASP A 313 19.49 -26.76 -3.17
C ASP A 313 20.47 -25.75 -3.77
N ALA A 314 21.47 -26.24 -4.51
CA ALA A 314 22.59 -25.46 -5.03
C ALA A 314 23.25 -24.52 -3.99
N GLY A 315 23.38 -24.98 -2.73
CA GLY A 315 23.98 -24.22 -1.63
C GLY A 315 23.09 -23.11 -1.05
N ARG A 316 21.82 -23.00 -1.48
CA ARG A 316 20.83 -22.07 -0.90
C ARG A 316 19.73 -22.85 -0.15
N PRO A 317 19.23 -22.32 0.97
CA PRO A 317 18.11 -22.93 1.69
C PRO A 317 16.84 -22.82 0.84
N SER A 318 16.18 -23.96 0.63
CA SER A 318 14.93 -24.09 -0.13
C SER A 318 13.90 -24.83 0.70
N ALA A 319 12.71 -24.22 0.83
CA ALA A 319 11.56 -24.75 1.55
C ALA A 319 10.67 -25.56 0.59
N MET A 320 10.35 -26.79 0.95
CA MET A 320 9.29 -27.55 0.29
C MET A 320 7.96 -27.22 0.95
N VAL A 321 7.04 -26.64 0.18
CA VAL A 321 5.74 -26.18 0.65
C VAL A 321 4.64 -26.98 -0.03
N ARG A 322 3.74 -27.53 0.77
CA ARG A 322 2.51 -28.19 0.32
C ARG A 322 1.35 -27.23 0.46
N GLU A 323 0.72 -26.85 -0.65
CA GLU A 323 -0.32 -25.83 -0.63
C GLU A 323 -1.59 -26.35 0.06
N THR A 324 -2.06 -25.56 1.03
CA THR A 324 -3.27 -25.80 1.80
C THR A 324 -4.28 -24.69 1.52
N SER A 325 -5.56 -25.07 1.38
CA SER A 325 -6.68 -24.14 1.24
C SER A 325 -7.51 -24.11 2.53
N LEU A 326 -8.22 -23.01 2.75
CA LEU A 326 -9.21 -22.92 3.80
C LEU A 326 -10.60 -23.16 3.18
N ARG A 327 -11.37 -24.09 3.71
CA ARG A 327 -12.75 -24.34 3.27
C ARG A 327 -13.69 -24.30 4.46
N ALA A 328 -14.86 -23.67 4.28
CA ALA A 328 -15.93 -23.76 5.25
C ALA A 328 -16.62 -25.12 5.10
N THR A 329 -16.54 -25.95 6.14
CA THR A 329 -17.23 -27.25 6.19
C THR A 329 -18.34 -27.20 7.22
N ALA A 330 -19.52 -27.72 6.86
CA ALA A 330 -20.65 -27.81 7.77
C ALA A 330 -20.52 -29.07 8.63
N ARG A 331 -20.48 -28.87 9.95
CA ARG A 331 -20.50 -29.95 10.94
C ARG A 331 -21.79 -29.87 11.74
N GLU A 332 -22.52 -30.97 11.80
CA GLU A 332 -23.70 -31.07 12.65
C GLU A 332 -23.25 -31.28 14.10
N VAL A 333 -23.58 -30.32 14.96
CA VAL A 333 -23.33 -30.38 16.40
C VAL A 333 -24.66 -30.62 17.09
N GLN A 334 -24.72 -31.67 17.90
CA GLN A 334 -25.88 -31.92 18.75
C GLN A 334 -26.04 -30.77 19.75
N VAL A 335 -27.24 -30.19 19.80
CA VAL A 335 -27.58 -29.12 20.74
C VAL A 335 -28.79 -29.54 21.55
N GLY A 336 -28.61 -29.64 22.86
CA GLY A 336 -29.66 -30.04 23.79
C GLY A 336 -29.75 -31.55 24.02
N SER A 337 -30.78 -31.96 24.75
CA SER A 337 -30.97 -33.34 25.19
C SER A 337 -31.46 -34.24 24.05
N THR A 338 -30.92 -35.47 24.00
CA THR A 338 -31.49 -36.55 23.19
C THR A 338 -32.73 -37.07 23.89
N THR A 339 -33.87 -37.10 23.18
CA THR A 339 -35.10 -37.71 23.66
C THR A 339 -35.15 -39.14 23.16
N ARG A 340 -35.07 -40.11 24.07
CA ARG A 340 -35.17 -41.53 23.77
C ARG A 340 -36.57 -42.03 24.09
N ILE A 341 -37.24 -42.61 23.11
CA ILE A 341 -38.54 -43.24 23.28
C ILE A 341 -38.35 -44.73 23.01
N GLU A 342 -38.58 -45.53 24.04
CA GLU A 342 -38.58 -46.99 23.96
C GLU A 342 -40.02 -47.49 24.06
N HIS A 343 -40.50 -48.12 22.99
CA HIS A 343 -41.79 -48.80 22.96
C HIS A 343 -41.55 -50.28 23.08
N SER A 344 -41.86 -50.87 24.23
CA SER A 344 -41.92 -52.32 24.40
C SER A 344 -43.38 -52.76 24.47
N SER A 345 -43.80 -53.63 23.55
CA SER A 345 -45.07 -54.34 23.65
C SER A 345 -44.80 -55.82 23.88
N SER A 346 -45.49 -56.41 24.86
CA SER A 346 -45.45 -57.85 25.08
C SER A 346 -46.86 -58.39 25.16
N ALA A 347 -47.18 -59.35 24.31
CA ALA A 347 -48.42 -60.11 24.34
C ALA A 347 -48.11 -61.53 24.82
N LYS A 348 -48.86 -61.99 25.82
CA LYS A 348 -48.81 -63.38 26.30
C LYS A 348 -50.16 -64.02 25.99
N GLY A 349 -50.16 -65.08 25.20
CA GLY A 349 -51.32 -65.92 24.96
C GLY A 349 -51.11 -67.25 25.66
N GLN A 350 -52.10 -67.69 26.46
CA GLN A 350 -52.11 -69.02 27.04
C GLN A 350 -53.35 -69.74 26.56
N ARG A 351 -53.18 -70.97 26.08
CA ARG A 351 -54.26 -71.87 25.70
C ARG A 351 -54.12 -73.16 26.47
N ASP A 352 -55.15 -73.49 27.23
CA ASP A 352 -55.29 -74.75 27.91
C ASP A 352 -56.18 -75.65 27.05
N VAL A 353 -55.73 -76.87 26.79
CA VAL A 353 -56.47 -77.88 26.04
C VAL A 353 -56.66 -79.08 26.96
N GLU A 354 -57.92 -79.36 27.30
CA GLU A 354 -58.30 -80.48 28.14
C GLU A 354 -58.66 -81.68 27.26
N THR A 355 -58.02 -82.83 27.48
CA THR A 355 -58.33 -84.05 26.73
C THR A 355 -58.72 -85.17 27.69
N THR A 356 -59.87 -85.80 27.46
CA THR A 356 -60.42 -86.83 28.36
C THR A 356 -59.65 -88.15 28.33
N ARG A 357 -58.72 -88.33 27.38
CA ARG A 357 -57.99 -89.60 27.15
C ARG A 357 -56.48 -89.52 27.39
N TYR A 358 -55.85 -88.34 27.31
CA TYR A 358 -54.39 -88.19 27.37
C TYR A 358 -53.90 -87.15 28.40
N GLY A 359 -54.79 -86.56 29.21
CA GLY A 359 -54.45 -85.52 30.17
C GLY A 359 -54.47 -84.10 29.59
N ASN A 360 -54.17 -83.12 30.44
CA ASN A 360 -54.33 -81.69 30.15
C ASN A 360 -53.03 -81.11 29.61
N ALA A 361 -53.08 -80.41 28.48
CA ALA A 361 -51.93 -79.74 27.86
C ALA A 361 -52.09 -78.22 27.92
N ARG A 362 -51.07 -77.52 28.42
CA ARG A 362 -51.03 -76.06 28.50
C ARG A 362 -49.96 -75.54 27.56
N SER A 363 -50.36 -74.69 26.61
CA SER A 363 -49.46 -74.02 25.68
C SER A 363 -49.47 -72.53 25.98
N SER A 364 -48.28 -71.96 26.19
CA SER A 364 -48.10 -70.51 26.31
C SER A 364 -47.22 -70.01 25.16
N ALA A 365 -47.63 -68.90 24.57
CA ALA A 365 -46.87 -68.16 23.57
C ALA A 365 -46.66 -66.74 24.08
N GLN A 366 -45.42 -66.29 24.09
CA GLN A 366 -45.05 -64.92 24.43
C GLN A 366 -44.44 -64.27 23.21
N TYR A 367 -45.03 -63.16 22.76
CA TYR A 367 -44.46 -62.32 21.72
C TYR A 367 -44.09 -60.98 22.33
N SER A 368 -42.84 -60.56 22.14
CA SER A 368 -42.36 -59.25 22.57
C SER A 368 -41.78 -58.51 21.38
N SER A 369 -42.19 -57.27 21.18
CA SER A 369 -41.55 -56.35 20.25
C SER A 369 -41.04 -55.13 21.00
N SER A 370 -39.82 -54.72 20.69
CA SER A 370 -39.24 -53.48 21.18
C SER A 370 -38.86 -52.61 19.99
N ALA A 371 -39.28 -51.35 20.02
CA ALA A 371 -38.88 -50.33 19.07
C ALA A 371 -38.24 -49.18 19.85
N ARG A 372 -37.07 -48.73 19.41
CA ARG A 372 -36.35 -47.62 20.01
C ARG A 372 -36.20 -46.50 19.00
N SER A 373 -36.60 -45.30 19.38
CA SER A 373 -36.44 -44.09 18.59
C SER A 373 -35.69 -43.05 19.40
N ASP A 374 -34.58 -42.57 18.87
CA ASP A 374 -33.74 -41.53 19.48
C ASP A 374 -33.90 -40.23 18.65
N TYR A 375 -34.44 -39.16 19.26
CA TYR A 375 -34.59 -37.85 18.63
C TYR A 375 -33.56 -36.87 19.20
N THR A 376 -32.76 -36.26 18.33
CA THR A 376 -31.72 -35.31 18.71
C THR A 376 -31.86 -34.04 17.87
N ARG A 377 -31.71 -32.86 18.49
CA ARG A 377 -31.61 -31.59 17.76
C ARG A 377 -30.15 -31.37 17.36
N LEU A 378 -29.93 -31.13 16.07
CA LEU A 378 -28.63 -30.84 15.50
C LEU A 378 -28.63 -29.38 15.01
N ASN A 379 -27.61 -28.61 15.36
CA ASN A 379 -27.32 -27.33 14.73
C ASN A 379 -26.15 -27.51 13.77
N GLN A 380 -26.26 -26.95 12.56
CA GLN A 380 -25.13 -26.87 11.64
C GLN A 380 -24.18 -25.77 12.11
N LYS A 381 -22.95 -26.16 12.43
CA LYS A 381 -21.84 -25.27 12.74
C LYS A 381 -20.86 -25.31 11.58
N PHE A 382 -20.51 -24.15 11.04
CA PHE A 382 -19.49 -24.06 10.00
C PHE A 382 -18.12 -23.92 10.65
N GLU A 383 -17.21 -24.84 10.36
CA GLU A 383 -15.81 -24.77 10.79
C GLU A 383 -14.91 -24.63 9.57
N ASN A 384 -13.93 -23.75 9.69
CA ASN A 384 -12.92 -23.58 8.66
C ASN A 384 -11.92 -24.73 8.76
N GLU A 385 -11.97 -25.63 7.78
CA GLU A 385 -11.08 -26.77 7.68
C GLU A 385 -9.92 -26.45 6.71
N ARG A 386 -8.73 -26.90 7.10
CA ARG A 386 -7.56 -26.86 6.24
C ARG A 386 -7.55 -28.09 5.35
N VAL A 387 -7.53 -27.88 4.04
CA VAL A 387 -7.54 -28.97 3.05
C VAL A 387 -6.32 -28.86 2.15
N GLU A 388 -5.54 -29.94 2.06
CA GLU A 388 -4.43 -30.04 1.11
C GLU A 388 -4.96 -30.02 -0.32
N THR A 389 -4.35 -29.19 -1.16
CA THR A 389 -4.80 -29.01 -2.55
C THR A 389 -4.12 -29.96 -3.54
N GLY A 390 -3.10 -30.70 -3.08
CA GLY A 390 -2.21 -31.53 -3.90
C GLY A 390 -1.05 -30.76 -4.54
N ARG A 391 -1.14 -29.43 -4.65
CA ARG A 391 -0.12 -28.60 -5.33
C ARG A 391 1.12 -28.43 -4.45
N LEU A 392 2.29 -28.50 -5.08
CA LEU A 392 3.60 -28.41 -4.44
C LEU A 392 4.39 -27.22 -4.95
N ALA A 393 5.15 -26.59 -4.05
CA ALA A 393 6.07 -25.52 -4.38
C ALA A 393 7.42 -25.71 -3.70
N LEU A 394 8.49 -25.48 -4.46
CA LEU A 394 9.85 -25.39 -3.97
C LEU A 394 10.24 -23.91 -3.93
N GLY A 395 10.31 -23.34 -2.73
CA GLY A 395 10.61 -21.94 -2.51
C GLY A 395 12.03 -21.69 -2.03
N ARG A 396 12.82 -20.94 -2.80
CA ARG A 396 14.15 -20.48 -2.38
C ARG A 396 14.01 -19.39 -1.31
N LEU A 397 14.73 -19.56 -0.20
CA LEU A 397 14.77 -18.61 0.90
C LEU A 397 16.02 -17.72 0.77
N ALA A 398 15.90 -16.46 1.20
CA ALA A 398 17.04 -15.55 1.24
C ALA A 398 18.10 -15.98 2.27
N ARG A 399 17.65 -16.53 3.41
CA ARG A 399 18.48 -17.10 4.48
C ARG A 399 17.73 -18.22 5.18
N ALA A 400 18.45 -19.10 5.85
CA ALA A 400 17.83 -20.09 6.73
C ALA A 400 17.17 -19.36 7.91
N ASP A 401 15.92 -19.70 8.22
CA ASP A 401 15.18 -19.11 9.33
C ASP A 401 14.74 -20.21 10.31
N PRO A 402 15.21 -20.18 11.57
CA PRO A 402 14.81 -21.16 12.59
C PRO A 402 13.32 -21.17 12.94
N PHE A 403 12.58 -20.09 12.63
CA PHE A 403 11.16 -19.97 12.93
C PHE A 403 10.25 -20.59 11.85
N LEU A 404 10.82 -21.05 10.74
CA LEU A 404 10.14 -21.88 9.74
C LEU A 404 10.17 -23.35 10.20
N GLU A 405 9.32 -23.66 11.17
CA GLU A 405 9.18 -25.01 11.70
C GLU A 405 8.44 -25.92 10.70
N PRO A 406 8.92 -27.16 10.48
CA PRO A 406 8.19 -28.15 9.70
C PRO A 406 6.79 -28.41 10.25
N GLU A 407 5.87 -28.83 9.38
CA GLU A 407 4.47 -29.15 9.68
C GLU A 407 3.59 -27.97 10.13
N LYS A 408 4.16 -26.77 10.27
CA LYS A 408 3.39 -25.54 10.48
C LYS A 408 2.94 -24.94 9.15
N ASP A 409 1.74 -24.36 9.16
CA ASP A 409 1.22 -23.58 8.04
C ASP A 409 1.75 -22.14 8.08
N PHE A 410 2.13 -21.66 6.91
CA PHE A 410 2.49 -20.27 6.70
C PHE A 410 1.83 -19.75 5.43
N LEU A 411 1.70 -18.43 5.39
CA LEU A 411 1.34 -17.69 4.20
C LEU A 411 2.62 -17.12 3.58
N PHE A 412 3.06 -17.70 2.47
CA PHE A 412 4.26 -17.31 1.75
C PHE A 412 3.93 -16.29 0.66
N LEU A 413 4.64 -15.16 0.69
CA LEU A 413 4.67 -14.20 -0.42
C LEU A 413 5.96 -14.45 -1.22
N ALA A 414 5.80 -14.78 -2.49
CA ALA A 414 6.92 -15.16 -3.34
C ALA A 414 6.78 -14.64 -4.77
N ARG A 415 7.90 -14.56 -5.48
CA ARG A 415 7.92 -14.42 -6.94
C ARG A 415 7.85 -15.81 -7.56
N PHE A 416 7.00 -15.97 -8.57
CA PHE A 416 6.89 -17.22 -9.31
C PHE A 416 7.97 -17.32 -10.38
N ASP A 417 8.86 -18.30 -10.28
CA ASP A 417 10.00 -18.45 -11.19
C ASP A 417 9.71 -19.40 -12.37
N GLY A 418 8.63 -20.19 -12.26
CA GLY A 418 8.20 -21.15 -13.25
C GLY A 418 7.83 -22.48 -12.62
N VAL A 419 7.92 -23.54 -13.40
CA VAL A 419 7.59 -24.90 -12.98
C VAL A 419 8.80 -25.79 -13.22
N ASN A 420 9.14 -26.64 -12.26
CA ASN A 420 10.10 -27.71 -12.50
C ASN A 420 9.36 -28.90 -13.11
N PRO A 421 9.68 -29.32 -14.35
CA PRO A 421 9.18 -30.55 -14.93
C PRO A 421 9.95 -31.74 -14.33
N SER A 422 9.85 -31.99 -13.03
CA SER A 422 10.43 -33.20 -12.45
C SER A 422 9.71 -34.42 -13.03
N ARG A 423 10.44 -35.28 -13.76
CA ARG A 423 9.93 -36.55 -14.31
C ARG A 423 9.51 -37.56 -13.23
N ASP A 424 9.98 -37.38 -11.99
CA ASP A 424 9.77 -38.30 -10.87
C ASP A 424 8.58 -37.95 -9.97
N GLN A 425 7.92 -36.80 -10.16
CA GLN A 425 6.74 -36.41 -9.39
C GLN A 425 5.51 -36.38 -10.30
N GLU A 426 4.40 -36.99 -9.86
CA GLU A 426 3.13 -37.05 -10.61
C GLU A 426 2.53 -35.66 -10.90
N GLN A 427 2.97 -34.62 -10.19
CA GLN A 427 2.47 -33.25 -10.34
C GLN A 427 3.59 -32.23 -10.55
N PRO A 428 3.33 -31.17 -11.36
CA PRO A 428 4.28 -30.08 -11.56
C PRO A 428 4.59 -29.36 -10.25
N VAL A 429 5.88 -29.16 -9.95
CA VAL A 429 6.33 -28.41 -8.78
C VAL A 429 6.59 -26.96 -9.16
N ALA A 430 5.92 -26.03 -8.49
CA ALA A 430 6.19 -24.60 -8.69
C ALA A 430 7.56 -24.21 -8.13
N LEU A 431 8.32 -23.43 -8.88
CA LEU A 431 9.56 -22.82 -8.41
C LEU A 431 9.27 -21.40 -7.93
N LEU A 432 9.61 -21.10 -6.68
CA LEU A 432 9.33 -19.82 -6.05
C LEU A 432 10.61 -19.18 -5.50
N SER A 433 10.64 -17.85 -5.48
CA SER A 433 11.58 -17.05 -4.71
C SER A 433 10.84 -16.36 -3.57
N ILE A 434 10.96 -16.90 -2.36
CA ILE A 434 10.22 -16.44 -1.18
C ILE A 434 10.78 -15.09 -0.72
N ALA A 435 9.94 -14.06 -0.74
CA ALA A 435 10.29 -12.72 -0.25
C ALA A 435 9.90 -12.51 1.22
N GLY A 436 8.92 -13.26 1.72
CA GLY A 436 8.49 -13.22 3.11
C GLY A 436 7.45 -14.28 3.40
N TYR A 437 7.20 -14.50 4.69
CA TYR A 437 6.15 -15.39 5.16
C TYR A 437 5.48 -14.81 6.40
N PHE A 438 4.24 -15.23 6.63
CA PHE A 438 3.42 -14.80 7.76
C PHE A 438 2.75 -16.02 8.38
N GLN A 439 2.65 -16.04 9.71
CA GLN A 439 1.82 -17.02 10.39
C GLN A 439 0.35 -16.58 10.28
N PRO A 440 -0.55 -17.41 9.73
CA PRO A 440 -1.96 -17.10 9.70
C PRO A 440 -2.50 -17.08 11.14
N SER A 441 -3.32 -16.09 11.46
CA SER A 441 -4.01 -16.05 12.76
C SER A 441 -4.87 -17.30 12.91
N ALA A 442 -4.85 -17.90 14.10
CA ALA A 442 -5.85 -18.91 14.44
C ALA A 442 -7.21 -18.24 14.26
N LEU A 443 -8.04 -18.80 13.38
CA LEU A 443 -9.36 -18.26 13.09
C LEU A 443 -10.16 -18.20 14.40
N LEU A 444 -10.15 -17.03 15.03
CA LEU A 444 -11.17 -16.66 15.99
C LEU A 444 -12.41 -16.50 15.13
N VAL A 445 -13.14 -17.60 14.99
CA VAL A 445 -14.56 -17.56 14.66
C VAL A 445 -15.17 -16.59 15.67
N GLN A 446 -15.43 -15.35 15.22
CA GLN A 446 -16.27 -14.41 15.96
C GLN A 446 -17.70 -14.59 15.51
#